data_AF-A0A5C6UN64-F1
#
_entry.id   AF-A0A5C6UN64-F1
#
_cell.length_a   1.000
_cell.length_b   1.000
_cell.length_c   1.000
_cell.angle_alpha   90.00
_cell.angle_beta   90.00
_cell.angle_gamma   90.00
#
_symmetry.space_group_name_H-M   'P 1'
#
loop_
_entity.id
_entity.type
_entity.pdbx_description
1 polymer ?
#
loop_
_entity_poly.entity_id
_entity_poly.type
_entity_poly.pdbx_seq_one_letter_code
_entity_poly.pdbx_strand_id
1 'polypeptide(L)'
;MRMPFHLLFVFVCSLLLLGTGCPELTGDPELKGTFISGHLGNYESCPEDGYSDDASGDAPAGAPAEDVAADCAEDSEDCGGVFLNCEDAQVTLRLINTGDEPAVGVQVTRIELFDTNGVSKAVLPLMGVSDVTTPGATVDFEGVIPVGAERALRVDFQGPQSPWELLATDGEDSGRYANHGGIIEITFTAENRRGEVVVRGEVSALPSMAT
;
A
#
# COMPACT_ATOMS: atom_id res chain seq x y z
N MET A 1 -11.01 -41.22 -8.85
CA MET A 1 -10.72 -39.98 -9.61
C MET A 1 -11.73 -38.94 -9.20
N ARG A 2 -11.31 -37.95 -8.40
CA ARG A 2 -12.14 -36.79 -8.00
C ARG A 2 -11.92 -35.70 -9.04
N MET A 3 -12.99 -35.30 -9.73
CA MET A 3 -12.96 -34.13 -10.62
C MET A 3 -13.20 -32.85 -9.80
N PRO A 4 -12.58 -31.71 -10.18
CA PRO A 4 -12.62 -30.47 -9.41
C PRO A 4 -13.97 -29.75 -9.54
N PHE A 5 -14.44 -29.23 -8.40
CA PHE A 5 -15.73 -28.57 -8.18
C PHE A 5 -15.95 -27.24 -8.93
N HIS A 6 -14.98 -26.78 -9.74
CA HIS A 6 -15.03 -25.48 -10.42
C HIS A 6 -15.81 -25.45 -11.74
N LEU A 7 -16.09 -26.61 -12.35
CA LEU A 7 -16.85 -26.65 -13.61
C LEU A 7 -18.37 -26.72 -13.44
N LEU A 8 -18.87 -26.92 -12.22
CA LEU A 8 -20.33 -27.01 -12.01
C LEU A 8 -21.01 -25.64 -11.96
N PHE A 9 -20.27 -24.56 -11.64
CA PHE A 9 -20.87 -23.22 -11.50
C PHE A 9 -21.11 -22.52 -12.85
N VAL A 10 -20.25 -22.76 -13.84
CA VAL A 10 -20.37 -22.12 -15.17
C VAL A 10 -21.53 -22.69 -15.98
N PHE A 11 -21.93 -23.94 -15.74
CA PHE A 11 -22.97 -24.61 -16.55
C PHE A 11 -24.42 -24.36 -16.07
N VAL A 12 -24.64 -23.83 -14.87
CA VAL A 12 -26.00 -23.50 -14.39
C VAL A 12 -26.54 -22.23 -15.07
N CYS A 13 -25.67 -21.38 -15.60
CA CYS A 13 -26.08 -20.13 -16.23
C CYS A 13 -26.66 -20.33 -17.65
N SER A 14 -26.32 -21.43 -18.34
CA SER A 14 -26.70 -21.64 -19.75
C SER A 14 -27.93 -22.54 -19.96
N LEU A 15 -28.50 -23.13 -18.89
CA LEU A 15 -29.62 -24.08 -19.00
C LEU A 15 -30.94 -23.63 -18.36
N LEU A 16 -31.07 -22.35 -17.99
CA LEU A 16 -32.30 -21.74 -17.48
C LEU A 16 -32.72 -20.55 -18.35
N LEU A 17 -32.91 -20.81 -19.65
CA LEU A 17 -33.54 -19.91 -20.62
C LEU A 17 -35.07 -19.82 -20.45
N LEU A 18 -35.56 -19.78 -19.21
CA LEU A 18 -36.96 -19.50 -18.87
C LEU A 18 -37.04 -18.74 -17.54
N GLY A 19 -36.98 -17.41 -17.61
CA GLY A 19 -37.80 -16.57 -16.73
C GLY A 19 -37.25 -16.12 -15.37
N THR A 20 -35.99 -16.33 -15.03
CA THR A 20 -35.36 -15.61 -13.92
C THR A 20 -33.97 -15.18 -14.36
N GLY A 21 -33.76 -13.87 -14.49
CA GLY A 21 -32.44 -13.32 -14.79
C GLY A 21 -31.40 -13.89 -13.82
N CYS A 22 -30.13 -13.92 -14.25
CA CYS A 22 -29.05 -13.83 -13.28
C CYS A 22 -29.45 -12.75 -12.26
N PRO A 23 -29.33 -12.99 -10.94
CA PRO A 23 -29.50 -11.89 -10.00
C PRO A 23 -28.56 -10.80 -10.47
N GLU A 24 -29.17 -9.74 -11.02
CA GLU A 24 -28.48 -8.49 -11.28
C GLU A 24 -28.03 -8.07 -9.89
N LEU A 25 -26.73 -8.19 -9.68
CA LEU A 25 -26.01 -7.53 -8.61
C LEU A 25 -26.43 -6.06 -8.68
N THR A 26 -27.43 -5.69 -7.89
CA THR A 26 -28.17 -4.41 -7.94
C THR A 26 -27.69 -3.46 -6.85
N GLY A 27 -26.74 -3.91 -6.02
CA GLY A 27 -26.02 -3.06 -5.08
C GLY A 27 -24.61 -2.74 -5.61
N ASP A 28 -24.04 -1.63 -5.18
CA ASP A 28 -22.64 -1.33 -5.42
C ASP A 28 -21.85 -1.58 -4.12
N PRO A 29 -20.61 -2.11 -4.17
CA PRO A 29 -19.72 -2.08 -3.01
C PRO A 29 -19.42 -0.62 -2.63
N GLU A 30 -19.50 -0.31 -1.33
CA GLU A 30 -19.20 1.03 -0.81
C GLU A 30 -18.01 0.92 0.15
N LEU A 31 -16.81 1.18 -0.37
CA LEU A 31 -15.60 1.19 0.47
C LEU A 31 -15.36 2.58 1.06
N LYS A 32 -15.10 2.61 2.37
CA LYS A 32 -14.63 3.77 3.12
C LYS A 32 -13.29 3.44 3.75
N GLY A 33 -12.35 4.37 3.67
CA GLY A 33 -11.01 4.19 4.19
C GLY A 33 -10.67 5.16 5.30
N THR A 34 -9.86 4.72 6.27
CA THR A 34 -9.35 5.52 7.37
C THR A 34 -7.86 5.26 7.54
N PHE A 35 -7.06 6.33 7.61
CA PHE A 35 -5.65 6.23 7.92
C PHE A 35 -5.46 5.89 9.41
N ILE A 36 -4.53 4.98 9.74
CA ILE A 36 -4.29 4.56 11.12
C ILE A 36 -2.91 5.01 11.61
N SER A 37 -1.84 4.61 10.91
CA SER A 37 -0.46 4.86 11.32
C SER A 37 0.51 4.58 10.16
N GLY A 38 1.79 4.90 10.32
CA GLY A 38 2.83 4.53 9.35
C GLY A 38 4.13 5.31 9.56
N HIS A 39 5.09 5.12 8.67
CA HIS A 39 6.32 5.92 8.53
C HIS A 39 6.71 6.01 7.05
N LEU A 40 7.54 7.00 6.71
CA LEU A 40 8.05 7.20 5.34
C LEU A 40 9.35 6.43 5.07
N GLY A 41 9.70 5.49 5.95
CA GLY A 41 10.94 4.74 5.87
C GLY A 41 12.17 5.53 6.33
N ASN A 42 13.31 4.84 6.36
CA ASN A 42 14.61 5.39 6.66
C ASN A 42 15.64 4.77 5.71
N TYR A 43 16.30 5.61 4.93
CA TYR A 43 17.26 5.19 3.90
C TYR A 43 18.64 5.80 4.13
N GLU A 44 18.95 6.24 5.36
CA GLU A 44 20.24 6.89 5.67
C GLU A 44 21.45 5.99 5.42
N SER A 45 21.28 4.68 5.57
CA SER A 45 22.35 3.68 5.35
C SER A 45 22.31 3.02 3.97
N CYS A 46 21.27 3.30 3.17
CA CYS A 46 21.02 2.77 1.83
C CYS A 46 20.25 3.80 0.99
N PRO A 47 20.88 4.96 0.71
CA PRO A 47 20.21 6.03 -0.04
C PRO A 47 19.74 5.60 -1.43
N GLU A 48 20.39 4.60 -2.03
CA GLU A 48 20.03 4.02 -3.34
C GLU A 48 18.67 3.30 -3.35
N ASP A 49 18.19 2.85 -2.20
CA ASP A 49 16.91 2.14 -2.07
C ASP A 49 15.75 3.11 -1.83
N GLY A 50 16.05 4.37 -1.46
CA GLY A 50 15.06 5.42 -1.30
C GLY A 50 14.61 6.02 -2.63
N TYR A 51 13.36 6.46 -2.68
CA TYR A 51 12.83 7.18 -3.85
C TYR A 51 13.54 8.53 -4.02
N SER A 52 14.01 8.80 -5.24
CA SER A 52 14.54 10.08 -5.69
C SER A 52 14.08 10.39 -7.12
N ASP A 53 13.78 11.65 -7.41
CA ASP A 53 13.34 12.08 -8.74
C ASP A 53 14.40 11.78 -9.83
N ASP A 54 15.68 11.88 -9.46
CA ASP A 54 16.83 11.65 -10.34
C ASP A 54 17.00 10.17 -10.75
N ALA A 55 16.46 9.23 -9.96
CA ALA A 55 16.46 7.79 -10.28
C ALA A 55 15.35 7.39 -11.27
N SER A 56 14.43 8.30 -11.60
CA SER A 56 13.31 8.04 -12.53
C SER A 56 13.71 8.04 -14.01
N GLY A 57 15.01 8.17 -14.31
CA GLY A 57 15.59 8.02 -15.64
C GLY A 57 16.23 6.63 -15.85
N ASP A 58 15.57 5.80 -16.68
CA ASP A 58 16.06 4.51 -17.23
C ASP A 58 16.11 3.27 -16.30
N ALA A 59 14.95 2.65 -16.02
CA ALA A 59 14.79 1.18 -16.05
C ALA A 59 13.31 0.75 -16.07
N PRO A 60 12.92 -0.28 -16.86
CA PRO A 60 11.57 -0.83 -16.82
C PRO A 60 11.34 -1.70 -15.57
N ALA A 61 10.10 -1.70 -15.10
CA ALA A 61 9.62 -2.55 -14.01
C ALA A 61 9.88 -4.05 -14.28
N GLY A 62 10.36 -4.76 -13.25
CA GLY A 62 10.39 -6.22 -13.20
C GLY A 62 11.79 -6.82 -13.17
N ALA A 63 12.40 -6.85 -11.98
CA ALA A 63 13.34 -7.89 -11.59
C ALA A 63 12.89 -8.43 -10.22
N PRO A 64 12.94 -9.75 -9.97
CA PRO A 64 12.78 -10.25 -8.62
C PRO A 64 13.87 -9.58 -7.76
N ALA A 65 13.51 -9.15 -6.55
CA ALA A 65 14.52 -8.83 -5.54
C ALA A 65 15.38 -10.10 -5.40
N GLU A 66 16.58 -10.09 -5.99
CA GLU A 66 17.58 -11.09 -5.67
C GLU A 66 17.92 -10.87 -4.20
N ASP A 67 17.89 -11.96 -3.44
CA ASP A 67 18.31 -12.03 -2.04
C ASP A 67 19.64 -11.30 -1.85
N VAL A 68 19.57 -10.03 -1.43
CA VAL A 68 20.60 -9.38 -0.62
C VAL A 68 20.19 -9.44 0.85
N ALA A 69 19.72 -10.63 1.27
CA ALA A 69 20.13 -11.12 2.56
C ALA A 69 21.65 -11.29 2.47
N ALA A 70 22.40 -10.26 2.85
CA ALA A 70 23.80 -10.43 3.16
C ALA A 70 23.88 -11.60 4.14
N ASP A 71 24.52 -12.66 3.67
CA ASP A 71 24.82 -13.88 4.39
C ASP A 71 25.53 -13.48 5.69
N CYS A 72 24.75 -13.33 6.76
CA CYS A 72 25.28 -13.33 8.13
C CYS A 72 25.69 -14.77 8.41
N ALA A 73 26.78 -15.19 7.75
CA ALA A 73 27.43 -16.45 8.02
C ALA A 73 27.75 -16.47 9.52
N GLU A 74 27.09 -17.41 10.20
CA GLU A 74 27.21 -17.66 11.63
C GLU A 74 28.66 -18.01 11.95
N ASP A 75 29.49 -17.01 12.29
CA ASP A 75 30.75 -17.16 13.06
C ASP A 75 31.57 -15.85 13.20
N SER A 76 31.00 -14.67 12.93
CA SER A 76 31.71 -13.42 13.25
C SER A 76 31.14 -12.76 14.51
N GLU A 77 31.96 -12.74 15.56
CA GLU A 77 31.72 -12.05 16.86
C GLU A 77 31.70 -10.50 16.73
N ASP A 78 31.40 -9.99 15.53
CA ASP A 78 31.40 -8.57 15.15
C ASP A 78 30.00 -8.08 14.69
N CYS A 79 28.94 -8.88 14.92
CA CYS A 79 27.54 -8.38 14.93
C CYS A 79 27.21 -7.62 16.23
N GLY A 80 28.15 -6.80 16.70
CA GLY A 80 27.98 -5.87 17.81
C GLY A 80 27.32 -4.58 17.34
N GLY A 81 25.98 -4.54 17.28
CA GLY A 81 25.22 -3.29 17.37
C GLY A 81 25.20 -2.36 16.15
N VAL A 82 25.33 -2.89 14.92
CA VAL A 82 25.20 -2.09 13.69
C VAL A 82 23.73 -2.11 13.22
N PHE A 83 22.93 -1.19 13.76
CA PHE A 83 21.66 -0.77 13.19
C PHE A 83 21.94 -0.15 11.81
N LEU A 84 21.82 -0.93 10.74
CA LEU A 84 21.79 -0.38 9.38
C LEU A 84 20.38 0.17 9.17
N ASN A 85 20.28 1.50 9.12
CA ASN A 85 19.05 2.29 9.03
C ASN A 85 18.43 2.20 7.63
N CYS A 86 18.03 0.99 7.25
CA CYS A 86 17.39 0.65 5.98
C CYS A 86 16.03 0.04 6.29
N GLU A 87 15.01 0.89 6.27
CA GLU A 87 13.65 0.53 6.61
C GLU A 87 12.72 1.08 5.53
N ASP A 88 11.96 0.19 4.88
CA ASP A 88 10.97 0.59 3.89
C ASP A 88 9.84 1.42 4.50
N ALA A 89 9.20 2.25 3.68
CA ALA A 89 8.03 2.98 4.11
C ALA A 89 6.82 2.04 4.19
N GLN A 90 6.01 2.23 5.22
CA GLN A 90 4.75 1.51 5.37
C GLN A 90 3.69 2.39 5.98
N VAL A 91 2.45 2.20 5.55
CA VAL A 91 1.26 2.77 6.18
C VAL A 91 0.25 1.68 6.48
N THR A 92 -0.39 1.78 7.64
CA THR A 92 -1.54 0.98 8.00
C THR A 92 -2.80 1.83 7.83
N LEU A 93 -3.77 1.28 7.12
CA LEU A 93 -5.07 1.86 6.88
C LEU A 93 -6.16 0.83 7.08
N ARG A 94 -7.38 1.32 7.26
CA ARG A 94 -8.56 0.50 7.49
C ARG A 94 -9.54 0.74 6.36
N LEU A 95 -9.92 -0.31 5.65
CA LEU A 95 -10.99 -0.28 4.65
C LEU A 95 -12.20 -1.04 5.19
N ILE A 96 -13.36 -0.42 5.16
CA ILE A 96 -14.65 -1.05 5.48
C ILE A 96 -15.56 -0.99 4.27
N ASN A 97 -16.25 -2.11 4.00
CA ASN A 97 -17.29 -2.16 2.99
C ASN A 97 -18.66 -1.96 3.64
N THR A 98 -19.26 -0.78 3.44
CA THR A 98 -20.60 -0.43 3.93
C THR A 98 -21.70 -0.60 2.89
N GLY A 99 -21.36 -1.12 1.70
CA GLY A 99 -22.32 -1.36 0.63
C GLY A 99 -23.05 -2.69 0.78
N ASP A 100 -23.87 -3.01 -0.21
CA ASP A 100 -24.69 -4.22 -0.23
C ASP A 100 -24.04 -5.39 -0.99
N GLU A 101 -22.86 -5.17 -1.56
CA GLU A 101 -22.09 -6.17 -2.31
C GLU A 101 -20.62 -6.25 -1.87
N PRO A 102 -19.98 -7.43 -1.95
CA PRO A 102 -18.55 -7.55 -1.67
C PRO A 102 -17.74 -6.71 -2.66
N ALA A 103 -16.69 -6.04 -2.19
CA ALA A 103 -15.71 -5.42 -3.08
C ALA A 103 -14.70 -6.48 -3.51
N VAL A 104 -14.49 -6.63 -4.81
CA VAL A 104 -13.54 -7.60 -5.40
C VAL A 104 -12.51 -6.89 -6.27
N GLY A 105 -11.33 -7.48 -6.39
CA GLY A 105 -10.20 -6.89 -7.10
C GLY A 105 -9.78 -5.54 -6.51
N VAL A 106 -9.84 -5.43 -5.17
CA VAL A 106 -9.41 -4.24 -4.45
C VAL A 106 -7.90 -4.15 -4.52
N GLN A 107 -7.37 -3.03 -5.03
CA GLN A 107 -5.93 -2.82 -5.18
C GLN A 107 -5.54 -1.37 -4.93
N VAL A 108 -4.31 -1.16 -4.47
CA VAL A 108 -3.69 0.18 -4.44
C VAL A 108 -3.26 0.53 -5.86
N THR A 109 -3.71 1.68 -6.37
CA THR A 109 -3.32 2.17 -7.70
C THR A 109 -2.36 3.34 -7.66
N ARG A 110 -2.32 4.06 -6.54
CA ARG A 110 -1.47 5.25 -6.39
C ARG A 110 -1.15 5.52 -4.93
N ILE A 111 0.10 5.92 -4.71
CA ILE A 111 0.59 6.45 -3.44
C ILE A 111 1.21 7.80 -3.80
N GLU A 112 0.71 8.89 -3.24
CA GLU A 112 1.16 10.22 -3.63
C GLU A 112 1.42 11.09 -2.41
N LEU A 113 2.54 11.83 -2.45
CA LEU A 113 2.90 12.82 -1.45
C LEU A 113 2.60 14.22 -1.96
N PHE A 114 2.01 15.02 -1.07
CA PHE A 114 1.70 16.42 -1.27
C PHE A 114 2.34 17.26 -0.18
N ASP A 115 2.82 18.45 -0.55
CA ASP A 115 3.28 19.44 0.43
C ASP A 115 2.09 20.12 1.14
N THR A 116 2.41 21.05 2.05
CA THR A 116 1.43 21.83 2.82
C THR A 116 0.56 22.76 1.97
N ASN A 117 0.98 23.08 0.74
CA ASN A 117 0.21 23.85 -0.23
C ASN A 117 -0.69 22.97 -1.12
N GLY A 118 -0.66 21.65 -0.92
CA GLY A 118 -1.39 20.68 -1.74
C GLY A 118 -0.77 20.46 -3.12
N VAL A 119 0.51 20.81 -3.31
CA VAL A 119 1.25 20.53 -4.54
C VAL A 119 1.79 19.11 -4.47
N SER A 120 1.52 18.32 -5.51
CA SER A 120 2.09 16.97 -5.64
C SER A 120 3.61 17.05 -5.75
N LYS A 121 4.30 16.27 -4.92
CA LYS A 121 5.76 16.20 -4.87
C LYS A 121 6.28 14.88 -5.42
N ALA A 122 5.59 13.77 -5.17
CA ALA A 122 6.03 12.46 -5.65
C ALA A 122 4.87 11.47 -5.77
N VAL A 123 4.96 10.56 -6.74
CA VAL A 123 4.16 9.33 -6.79
C VAL A 123 5.09 8.17 -6.41
N LEU A 124 4.83 7.57 -5.26
CA LEU A 124 5.71 6.58 -4.66
C LEU A 124 5.42 5.15 -5.19
N PRO A 125 6.46 4.36 -5.50
CA PRO A 125 6.31 2.98 -5.93
C PRO A 125 5.71 2.07 -4.85
N LEU A 126 4.64 1.36 -5.19
CA LEU A 126 4.07 0.29 -4.36
C LEU A 126 5.02 -0.92 -4.34
N MET A 127 5.28 -1.46 -3.15
CA MET A 127 6.05 -2.71 -2.98
C MET A 127 5.15 -3.88 -2.64
N GLY A 128 4.15 -3.67 -1.77
CA GLY A 128 3.25 -4.74 -1.36
C GLY A 128 2.04 -4.27 -0.57
N VAL A 129 1.04 -5.14 -0.47
CA VAL A 129 -0.14 -4.93 0.37
C VAL A 129 -0.43 -6.20 1.16
N SER A 130 -0.45 -6.09 2.48
CA SER A 130 -0.75 -7.19 3.39
C SER A 130 -2.00 -6.90 4.22
N ASP A 131 -2.80 -7.93 4.46
CA ASP A 131 -3.87 -7.93 5.45
C ASP A 131 -3.27 -8.20 6.85
N VAL A 132 -3.46 -7.23 7.74
CA VAL A 132 -3.02 -7.24 9.14
C VAL A 132 -4.20 -7.13 10.10
N THR A 133 -5.41 -7.48 9.64
CA THR A 133 -6.65 -7.42 10.44
C THR A 133 -6.58 -8.31 11.67
N THR A 134 -5.93 -9.46 11.56
CA THR A 134 -5.76 -10.39 12.67
C THR A 134 -4.46 -10.06 13.41
N PRO A 135 -4.51 -9.72 14.72
CA PRO A 135 -3.31 -9.39 15.47
C PRO A 135 -2.28 -10.52 15.42
N GLY A 136 -1.03 -10.18 15.08
CA GLY A 136 0.08 -11.13 14.98
C GLY A 136 0.10 -11.98 13.70
N ALA A 137 -0.80 -11.73 12.75
CA ALA A 137 -0.78 -12.34 11.43
C ALA A 137 -0.63 -11.27 10.35
N THR A 138 0.29 -11.50 9.43
CA THR A 138 0.47 -10.72 8.20
C THR A 138 0.34 -11.70 7.05
N VAL A 139 -0.65 -11.49 6.19
CA VAL A 139 -0.88 -12.31 5.00
C VAL A 139 -1.06 -11.40 3.79
N ASP A 140 -0.74 -11.88 2.60
CA ASP A 140 -0.97 -11.09 1.39
C ASP A 140 -2.46 -10.75 1.23
N PHE A 141 -2.74 -9.51 0.84
CA PHE A 141 -4.13 -9.09 0.64
C PHE A 141 -4.68 -9.65 -0.68
N GLU A 142 -5.71 -10.49 -0.58
CA GLU A 142 -6.32 -11.16 -1.74
C GLU A 142 -7.27 -10.26 -2.57
N GLY A 143 -7.39 -8.97 -2.24
CA GLY A 143 -8.21 -8.03 -3.00
C GLY A 143 -9.71 -8.18 -2.78
N VAL A 144 -10.16 -8.79 -1.68
CA VAL A 144 -11.60 -9.01 -1.39
C VAL A 144 -11.99 -8.45 -0.03
N ILE A 145 -13.05 -7.63 0.00
CA ILE A 145 -13.65 -7.10 1.24
C ILE A 145 -15.15 -7.43 1.25
N PRO A 146 -15.57 -8.44 2.04
CA PRO A 146 -16.98 -8.82 2.15
C PRO A 146 -17.88 -7.69 2.66
N VAL A 147 -19.19 -7.81 2.43
CA VAL A 147 -20.20 -6.87 2.94
C VAL A 147 -20.12 -6.75 4.46
N GLY A 148 -20.06 -5.51 4.96
CA GLY A 148 -19.96 -5.21 6.39
C GLY A 148 -18.62 -5.59 7.03
N ALA A 149 -17.69 -6.15 6.25
CA ALA A 149 -16.38 -6.52 6.76
C ALA A 149 -15.43 -5.33 6.73
N GLU A 150 -14.52 -5.35 7.69
CA GLU A 150 -13.41 -4.42 7.81
C GLU A 150 -12.10 -5.17 7.58
N ARG A 151 -11.15 -4.49 6.94
CA ARG A 151 -9.79 -4.94 6.75
C ARG A 151 -8.81 -3.86 7.17
N ALA A 152 -7.86 -4.23 8.03
CA ALA A 152 -6.66 -3.43 8.26
C ALA A 152 -5.61 -3.88 7.26
N LEU A 153 -5.18 -2.96 6.39
CA LEU A 153 -4.21 -3.21 5.35
C LEU A 153 -2.92 -2.45 5.69
N ARG A 154 -1.80 -3.17 5.63
CA ARG A 154 -0.47 -2.57 5.57
C ARG A 154 -0.08 -2.41 4.11
N VAL A 155 0.27 -1.20 3.71
CA VAL A 155 0.77 -0.87 2.38
C VAL A 155 2.25 -0.55 2.54
N ASP A 156 3.09 -1.40 1.96
CA ASP A 156 4.54 -1.25 1.93
C ASP A 156 4.92 -0.57 0.60
N PHE A 157 5.76 0.46 0.65
CA PHE A 157 6.13 1.27 -0.51
C PHE A 157 7.54 1.85 -0.40
N GLN A 158 8.09 2.23 -1.53
CA GLN A 158 9.39 2.89 -1.57
C GLN A 158 9.23 4.33 -1.12
N GLY A 159 9.69 4.64 0.09
CA GLY A 159 9.63 5.97 0.68
C GLY A 159 10.67 6.91 0.09
N PRO A 160 10.52 8.24 0.25
CA PRO A 160 11.51 9.20 -0.21
C PRO A 160 12.84 9.05 0.51
N GLN A 161 13.94 9.13 -0.23
CA GLN A 161 15.31 9.12 0.32
C GLN A 161 15.51 10.25 1.34
N SER A 162 14.98 11.44 1.03
CA SER A 162 15.01 12.63 1.88
C SER A 162 13.60 13.24 1.98
N PRO A 163 12.72 12.77 2.88
CA PRO A 163 11.35 13.28 2.99
C PRO A 163 11.30 14.80 3.22
N TRP A 164 12.25 15.34 3.99
CA TRP A 164 12.33 16.77 4.31
C TRP A 164 12.74 17.64 3.12
N GLU A 165 13.57 17.14 2.22
CA GLU A 165 13.93 17.87 0.99
C GLU A 165 12.77 17.83 0.00
N LEU A 166 12.12 16.67 -0.13
CA LEU A 166 11.01 16.46 -1.05
C LEU A 166 9.79 17.34 -0.69
N LEU A 167 9.49 17.46 0.60
CA LEU A 167 8.32 18.20 1.09
C LEU A 167 8.59 19.68 1.37
N ALA A 168 9.82 20.16 1.19
CA ALA A 168 10.15 21.57 1.37
C ALA A 168 9.33 22.45 0.41
N THR A 169 8.85 23.59 0.92
CA THR A 169 8.21 24.62 0.11
C THR A 169 9.16 25.79 -0.13
N ASP A 170 9.03 26.46 -1.28
CA ASP A 170 9.92 27.55 -1.67
C ASP A 170 9.89 28.68 -0.63
N GLY A 171 11.05 28.96 -0.02
CA GLY A 171 11.20 30.04 0.96
C GLY A 171 11.05 29.64 2.43
N GLU A 172 10.82 28.36 2.73
CA GLU A 172 10.91 27.81 4.09
C GLU A 172 12.31 27.24 4.38
N ASP A 173 12.72 27.24 5.65
CA ASP A 173 13.98 26.64 6.07
C ASP A 173 13.97 25.13 5.75
N SER A 174 14.75 24.71 4.75
CA SER A 174 14.90 23.32 4.30
C SER A 174 15.74 22.43 5.23
N GLY A 175 15.80 22.79 6.52
CA GLY A 175 16.56 22.02 7.50
C GLY A 175 16.00 20.61 7.66
N ARG A 176 16.88 19.62 7.85
CA ARG A 176 16.57 18.20 8.11
C ARG A 176 15.61 17.95 9.30
N TYR A 177 15.45 18.96 10.17
CA TYR A 177 14.56 18.92 11.34
C TYR A 177 13.40 19.92 11.24
N ALA A 178 13.24 20.62 10.12
CA ALA A 178 12.04 21.39 9.90
C ALA A 178 10.86 20.41 9.78
N ASN A 179 9.78 20.73 10.48
CA ASN A 179 8.58 19.90 10.50
C ASN A 179 7.85 20.12 9.18
N HIS A 180 8.31 19.44 8.13
CA HIS A 180 7.69 19.50 6.82
C HIS A 180 6.38 18.71 6.93
N GLY A 181 5.29 19.45 7.12
CA GLY A 181 3.96 18.90 7.02
C GLY A 181 3.68 18.42 5.59
N GLY A 182 2.47 17.92 5.37
CA GLY A 182 2.07 17.42 4.07
C GLY A 182 1.03 16.32 4.21
N ILE A 183 0.61 15.79 3.09
CA ILE A 183 -0.40 14.73 3.02
C ILE A 183 0.16 13.58 2.20
N ILE A 184 0.01 12.37 2.72
CA ILE A 184 0.08 11.15 1.92
C ILE A 184 -1.32 10.73 1.52
N GLU A 185 -1.53 10.47 0.22
CA GLU A 185 -2.76 9.92 -0.33
C GLU A 185 -2.54 8.51 -0.85
N ILE A 186 -3.34 7.56 -0.37
CA ILE A 186 -3.38 6.19 -0.87
C ILE A 186 -4.69 6.00 -1.62
N THR A 187 -4.60 5.71 -2.92
CA THR A 187 -5.74 5.50 -3.79
C THR A 187 -5.98 4.02 -4.02
N PHE A 188 -7.21 3.60 -3.80
CA PHE A 188 -7.69 2.25 -4.09
C PHE A 188 -8.73 2.26 -5.19
N THR A 189 -8.73 1.20 -6.00
CA THR A 189 -9.83 0.84 -6.90
C THR A 189 -10.38 -0.52 -6.52
N ALA A 190 -11.57 -0.85 -7.01
CA ALA A 190 -12.14 -2.20 -6.97
C ALA A 190 -12.75 -2.50 -8.33
N GLU A 191 -12.61 -3.72 -8.84
CA GLU A 191 -13.04 -4.10 -10.19
C GLU A 191 -14.55 -3.96 -10.39
N ASN A 192 -15.33 -4.30 -9.37
CA ASN A 192 -16.79 -4.22 -9.39
C ASN A 192 -17.34 -2.90 -8.82
N ARG A 193 -16.51 -1.86 -8.75
CA ARG A 193 -16.91 -0.52 -8.30
C ARG A 193 -16.52 0.54 -9.32
N ARG A 194 -17.36 1.56 -9.48
CA ARG A 194 -16.94 2.79 -10.17
C ARG A 194 -16.29 3.78 -9.21
N GLY A 195 -15.21 4.39 -9.67
CA GLY A 195 -14.49 5.43 -8.94
C GLY A 195 -13.46 4.88 -7.97
N GLU A 196 -12.83 5.80 -7.25
CA GLU A 196 -11.68 5.53 -6.39
C GLU A 196 -12.04 5.75 -4.91
N VAL A 197 -11.30 5.09 -4.04
CA VAL A 197 -11.26 5.39 -2.61
C VAL A 197 -9.93 6.05 -2.33
N VAL A 198 -9.96 7.28 -1.83
CA VAL A 198 -8.75 8.00 -1.43
C VAL A 198 -8.69 8.06 0.08
N VAL A 199 -7.61 7.52 0.66
CA VAL A 199 -7.33 7.57 2.08
C VAL A 199 -6.17 8.52 2.31
N ARG A 200 -6.36 9.50 3.19
CA ARG A 200 -5.37 10.56 3.46
C ARG A 200 -4.79 10.42 4.86
N GLY A 201 -3.48 10.61 4.98
CA GLY A 201 -2.76 10.74 6.25
C GLY A 201 -1.89 11.99 6.27
N GLU A 202 -1.74 12.61 7.44
CA GLU A 202 -0.78 13.70 7.61
C GLU A 202 0.63 13.16 7.74
N VAL A 203 1.59 13.72 6.99
CA VAL A 203 3.00 13.30 7.09
C VAL A 203 3.58 13.59 8.46
N SER A 204 3.15 14.66 9.12
CA SER A 204 3.56 14.97 10.50
C SER A 204 3.14 13.93 11.54
N ALA A 205 2.18 13.06 11.20
CA ALA A 205 1.77 11.93 12.03
C ALA A 205 2.58 10.65 11.76
N LEU A 206 3.49 10.67 10.77
CA LEU A 206 4.38 9.59 10.40
C LEU A 206 5.75 9.82 11.05
N PRO A 207 6.17 9.05 12.07
CA PRO A 207 7.56 9.09 12.53
C PRO A 207 8.53 8.73 11.40
N SER A 208 9.79 9.13 11.56
CA SER A 208 10.87 8.81 10.62
C SER A 208 11.36 7.36 10.72
N MET A 209 10.96 6.60 11.74
CA MET A 209 11.24 5.17 11.93
C MET A 209 10.06 4.48 12.61
N ALA A 210 9.92 3.16 12.46
CA ALA A 210 9.03 2.39 13.33
C ALA A 210 9.47 2.50 14.80
N THR A 211 8.52 2.71 15.69
CA THR A 211 8.70 2.70 17.16
C THR A 211 8.42 1.34 17.76
#